data_AF-A0A351DV64-F1
#
_entry.id   AF-A0A351DV64-F1
#
_cell.length_a   1.000
_cell.length_b   1.000
_cell.length_c   1.000
_cell.angle_alpha   90.00
_cell.angle_beta   90.00
_cell.angle_gamma   90.00
#
_symmetry.space_group_name_H-M   'P 1'
#
loop_
_entity.id
_entity.type
_entity.pdbx_description
1 polymer ?
#
loop_
_entity_poly.entity_id
_entity_poly.type
_entity_poly.pdbx_seq_one_letter_code
_entity_poly.pdbx_strand_id
1 'polypeptide(L)'
;MSMETLQWTLLVGLIAMLIFVLWQRMKASMTRGQAPLVKADWHQEGWRVAEGRWVFLVDVKAQVELSLVLDNPRGERVVVHQGLCKAGVQRFDVGVEPGDGWVATLECPGHRSERFHAV
;
A
#
# COMPACT_ATOMS: atom_id res chain seq x y z
N MET A 1 -24.35 -35.40 -44.09
CA MET A 1 -23.51 -34.79 -43.04
C MET A 1 -22.69 -35.90 -42.42
N SER A 2 -21.41 -35.96 -42.73
CA SER A 2 -20.51 -37.01 -42.23
C SER A 2 -20.23 -36.77 -40.74
N MET A 3 -20.13 -37.86 -39.98
CA MET A 3 -19.90 -37.90 -38.53
C MET A 3 -18.67 -37.09 -38.08
N GLU A 4 -17.69 -36.92 -38.98
CA GLU A 4 -16.50 -36.10 -38.80
C GLU A 4 -16.84 -34.61 -38.65
N THR A 5 -17.79 -34.07 -39.41
CA THR A 5 -18.18 -32.64 -39.33
C THR A 5 -18.77 -32.27 -37.96
N LEU A 6 -19.51 -33.19 -37.33
CA LEU A 6 -20.08 -33.01 -36.00
C LEU A 6 -18.99 -33.08 -34.91
N GLN A 7 -17.99 -33.95 -35.06
CA GLN A 7 -16.86 -34.02 -34.12
C GLN A 7 -15.97 -32.78 -34.19
N TRP A 8 -15.69 -32.29 -35.40
CA TRP A 8 -14.91 -31.07 -35.63
C TRP A 8 -15.57 -29.83 -35.03
N THR A 9 -16.88 -29.66 -35.22
CA THR A 9 -17.62 -28.52 -34.66
C THR A 9 -17.65 -28.55 -33.14
N LEU A 10 -17.77 -29.73 -32.53
CA LEU A 10 -17.69 -29.92 -31.09
C LEU A 10 -16.31 -29.57 -30.53
N LEU A 11 -15.24 -30.03 -31.19
CA LEU A 11 -13.85 -29.72 -30.81
C LEU A 11 -13.58 -28.21 -30.85
N VAL A 12 -13.97 -27.55 -31.94
CA VAL A 12 -13.79 -26.10 -32.10
C VAL A 12 -14.59 -25.33 -31.06
N GLY A 13 -15.82 -25.74 -30.77
CA GLY A 13 -16.63 -25.15 -29.70
C GLY A 13 -15.98 -25.27 -28.33
N LEU A 14 -15.40 -26.44 -28.04
CA LEU A 14 -14.73 -26.70 -26.76
C LEU A 14 -13.45 -25.86 -26.61
N ILE A 15 -12.66 -25.74 -27.68
CA ILE A 15 -11.48 -24.86 -27.73
C ILE A 15 -11.88 -23.39 -27.55
N ALA A 16 -12.92 -22.93 -28.24
CA ALA A 16 -13.41 -21.56 -28.13
C ALA A 16 -13.89 -21.24 -26.70
N MET A 17 -14.59 -22.18 -26.07
CA MET A 17 -15.01 -22.07 -24.66
C MET A 17 -13.79 -21.99 -23.73
N LEU A 18 -12.78 -22.83 -23.95
CA LEU A 18 -11.57 -22.87 -23.13
C LEU A 18 -10.79 -21.54 -23.22
N ILE A 19 -10.62 -21.01 -24.43
CA ILE A 19 -10.03 -19.68 -24.67
C ILE A 19 -10.85 -18.60 -23.97
N PHE A 20 -12.17 -18.64 -24.09
CA PHE A 20 -13.06 -17.67 -23.45
C PHE A 20 -12.93 -17.70 -21.92
N VAL A 21 -12.93 -18.88 -21.30
CA VAL A 21 -12.78 -19.03 -19.84
C VAL A 21 -11.42 -18.51 -19.37
N LEU A 22 -10.33 -18.86 -20.08
CA LEU A 22 -8.99 -18.37 -19.75
C LEU A 22 -8.90 -16.85 -19.88
N TRP A 23 -9.51 -16.27 -20.92
CA TRP A 23 -9.58 -14.84 -21.12
C TRP A 23 -10.32 -14.11 -19.99
N GLN A 24 -11.48 -14.63 -19.57
CA GLN A 24 -12.23 -14.06 -18.43
C GLN A 24 -11.42 -14.14 -17.14
N ARG A 25 -10.72 -15.26 -16.90
CA ARG A 25 -9.84 -15.42 -15.74
C ARG A 25 -8.67 -14.43 -15.75
N MET A 26 -8.04 -14.20 -16.91
CA MET A 26 -6.97 -13.20 -17.04
C MET A 26 -7.48 -11.78 -16.78
N LYS A 27 -8.62 -11.39 -17.33
CA LYS A 27 -9.22 -10.06 -17.06
C LYS A 27 -9.53 -9.85 -15.57
N ALA A 28 -10.02 -10.88 -14.89
CA ALA A 28 -10.25 -10.85 -13.44
C ALA A 28 -8.94 -10.72 -12.64
N SER A 29 -7.83 -11.25 -13.16
CA SER A 29 -6.50 -11.07 -12.58
C SER A 29 -5.95 -9.66 -12.83
N MET A 30 -6.11 -9.12 -14.05
CA MET A 30 -5.62 -7.79 -14.43
C MET A 30 -6.31 -6.65 -13.68
N THR A 31 -7.60 -6.80 -13.35
CA THR A 31 -8.33 -5.83 -12.51
C THR A 31 -7.84 -5.79 -11.06
N ARG A 32 -7.15 -6.82 -10.59
CA ARG A 32 -6.42 -6.83 -9.30
C ARG A 32 -4.96 -6.38 -9.43
N GLY A 33 -4.45 -6.23 -10.64
CA GLY A 33 -3.06 -5.90 -10.93
C GLY A 33 -2.74 -4.39 -10.97
N GLN A 34 -3.74 -3.52 -10.81
CA GLN A 34 -3.46 -2.10 -10.65
C GLN A 34 -3.01 -1.89 -9.20
N ALA A 35 -1.71 -1.65 -9.01
CA ALA A 35 -1.15 -1.34 -7.69
C ALA A 35 -2.02 -0.25 -7.05
N PRO A 36 -2.51 -0.45 -5.81
CA PRO A 36 -3.36 0.53 -5.16
C PRO A 36 -2.67 1.89 -5.22
N LEU A 37 -3.39 2.92 -5.66
CA LEU A 37 -2.88 4.28 -5.71
C LEU A 37 -2.41 4.67 -4.31
N VAL A 38 -1.09 4.78 -4.13
CA VAL A 38 -0.49 5.22 -2.88
C VAL A 38 -0.83 6.69 -2.69
N LYS A 39 -1.79 6.96 -1.80
CA LYS A 39 -2.32 8.30 -1.53
C LYS A 39 -1.46 9.11 -0.58
N ALA A 40 -0.67 8.44 0.26
CA ALA A 40 0.31 9.06 1.14
C ALA A 40 1.50 8.11 1.31
N ASP A 41 2.71 8.66 1.33
CA ASP A 41 3.95 7.93 1.63
C ASP A 41 4.97 8.88 2.26
N TRP A 42 6.09 8.35 2.72
CA TRP A 42 7.18 9.14 3.30
C TRP A 42 7.75 10.16 2.31
N HIS A 43 7.98 11.38 2.79
CA HIS A 43 8.70 12.39 2.03
C HIS A 43 10.21 12.25 2.30
N GLN A 44 10.99 11.93 1.26
CA GLN A 44 12.44 11.70 1.36
C GLN A 44 12.79 10.57 2.34
N GLU A 45 13.68 10.82 3.31
CA GLU A 45 14.01 9.86 4.38
C GLU A 45 12.81 9.55 5.29
N GLY A 46 11.74 10.37 5.23
CA GLY A 46 10.50 10.19 5.98
C GLY A 46 10.54 10.75 7.39
N TRP A 47 11.74 10.93 7.96
CA TRP A 47 11.91 11.49 9.28
C TRP A 47 13.27 12.18 9.48
N ARG A 48 13.41 12.97 10.53
CA ARG A 48 14.67 13.55 11.03
C ARG A 48 14.56 13.86 12.52
N VAL A 49 15.69 13.87 13.24
CA VAL A 49 15.75 14.42 14.60
C VAL A 49 16.09 15.92 14.51
N ALA A 50 15.27 16.77 15.12
CA ALA A 50 15.52 18.20 15.22
C ALA A 50 15.20 18.66 16.65
N GLU A 51 16.15 19.34 17.31
CA GLU A 51 15.95 19.88 18.67
C GLU A 51 15.53 18.82 19.70
N GLY A 52 16.04 17.59 19.58
CA GLY A 52 15.66 16.48 20.47
C GLY A 52 14.25 15.93 20.24
N ARG A 53 13.57 16.34 19.16
CA ARG A 53 12.26 15.84 18.76
C ARG A 53 12.36 15.07 17.45
N TRP A 54 11.50 14.09 17.30
CA TRP A 54 11.31 13.38 16.05
C TRP A 54 10.36 14.17 15.16
N VAL A 55 10.78 14.34 13.92
CA VAL A 55 10.05 15.05 12.90
C VAL A 55 9.77 14.08 11.76
N PHE A 56 8.50 13.85 11.44
CA PHE A 56 8.09 13.05 10.30
C PHE A 56 7.60 13.94 9.17
N LEU A 57 7.96 13.57 7.95
CA LEU A 57 7.54 14.23 6.72
C LEU A 57 6.82 13.20 5.84
N VAL A 58 5.56 13.48 5.54
CA VAL A 58 4.70 12.60 4.74
C VAL A 58 4.20 13.38 3.52
N ASP A 59 4.41 12.84 2.33
CA ASP A 59 3.87 13.40 1.09
C ASP A 59 2.48 12.82 0.83
N VAL A 60 1.46 13.67 0.94
CA VAL A 60 0.06 13.30 0.74
C VAL A 60 -0.38 13.75 -0.65
N LYS A 61 -0.68 12.82 -1.55
CA LYS A 61 -1.04 13.11 -2.94
C LYS A 61 -2.49 13.59 -3.10
N ALA A 62 -3.37 13.13 -2.21
CA ALA A 62 -4.79 13.48 -2.20
C ALA A 62 -5.31 13.42 -0.75
N GLN A 63 -6.38 14.16 -0.46
CA GLN A 63 -6.99 14.13 0.88
C GLN A 63 -7.32 12.70 1.29
N VAL A 64 -6.76 12.27 2.42
CA VAL A 64 -6.81 10.88 2.88
C VAL A 64 -6.75 10.81 4.39
N GLU A 65 -7.38 9.79 4.96
CA GLU A 65 -7.19 9.44 6.36
C GLU A 65 -5.82 8.78 6.54
N LEU A 66 -5.04 9.32 7.48
CA LEU A 66 -3.67 8.94 7.74
C LEU A 66 -3.52 8.58 9.21
N SER A 67 -2.84 7.47 9.48
CA SER A 67 -2.39 7.08 10.81
C SER A 67 -0.87 7.00 10.81
N LEU A 68 -0.25 7.69 11.76
CA LEU A 68 1.19 7.66 11.99
C LEU A 68 1.44 7.27 13.44
N VAL A 69 2.12 6.15 13.61
CA VAL A 69 2.37 5.53 14.91
C VAL A 69 3.85 5.23 15.03
N LEU A 70 4.37 5.38 16.24
CA LEU A 70 5.70 4.94 16.62
C LEU A 70 5.59 3.81 17.61
N ASP A 71 6.29 2.71 17.35
CA ASP A 71 6.40 1.57 18.24
C ASP A 71 7.88 1.37 18.61
N ASN A 72 8.18 1.04 19.87
CA ASN A 72 9.53 0.66 20.28
C ASN A 72 9.61 -0.84 20.61
N PRO A 73 10.83 -1.42 20.70
CA PRO A 73 11.00 -2.85 20.98
C PRO A 73 10.56 -3.23 22.40
N ARG A 74 10.37 -2.25 23.30
CA ARG A 74 9.89 -2.43 24.66
C ARG A 74 8.35 -2.48 24.75
N GLY A 75 7.66 -2.35 23.61
CA GLY A 75 6.20 -2.39 23.52
C GLY A 75 5.51 -1.05 23.78
N GLU A 76 6.26 0.04 23.85
CA GLU A 76 5.69 1.39 23.91
C GLU A 76 5.16 1.79 22.53
N ARG A 77 3.96 2.35 22.51
CA ARG A 77 3.28 2.82 21.30
C ARG A 77 2.86 4.27 21.48
N VAL A 78 3.32 5.12 20.58
CA VAL A 78 3.02 6.55 20.55
C VAL A 78 2.27 6.87 19.26
N VAL A 79 1.03 7.36 19.39
CA VAL A 79 0.26 7.84 18.24
C VAL A 79 0.70 9.27 17.92
N VAL A 80 1.39 9.46 16.80
CA VAL A 80 1.87 10.77 16.36
C VAL A 80 0.74 11.54 15.69
N HIS A 81 -0.05 10.87 14.85
CA HIS A 81 -1.20 11.45 14.18
C HIS A 81 -2.24 10.39 13.83
N GLN A 82 -3.51 10.76 13.91
CA GLN A 82 -4.61 9.97 13.38
C GLN A 82 -5.71 10.91 12.89
N GLY A 83 -6.01 10.88 11.59
CA GLY A 83 -7.09 11.66 11.02
C GLY A 83 -6.89 12.06 9.56
N LEU A 84 -7.74 12.98 9.10
CA LEU A 84 -7.74 13.47 7.73
C LEU A 84 -6.59 14.45 7.47
N CYS A 85 -5.76 14.11 6.49
CA CYS A 85 -4.70 14.97 5.97
C CYS A 85 -5.09 15.53 4.61
N LYS A 86 -4.74 16.81 4.37
CA LYS A 86 -4.88 17.44 3.04
C LYS A 86 -3.69 17.07 2.16
N ALA A 87 -3.87 17.22 0.85
CA ALA A 87 -2.79 17.05 -0.10
C ALA A 87 -1.63 18.03 0.17
N GLY A 88 -0.40 17.58 -0.06
CA GLY A 88 0.85 18.29 0.22
C GLY A 88 1.72 17.56 1.25
N VAL A 89 2.89 18.13 1.52
CA VAL A 89 3.81 17.60 2.53
C VAL A 89 3.30 17.97 3.92
N GLN A 90 2.92 16.95 4.69
CA GLN A 90 2.52 17.07 6.09
C GLN A 90 3.73 16.85 7.00
N ARG A 91 3.84 17.70 8.02
CA ARG A 91 4.90 17.63 9.04
C ARG A 91 4.28 17.25 10.38
N PHE A 92 4.83 16.24 11.03
CA PHE A 92 4.44 15.84 12.37
C PHE A 92 5.65 15.84 13.30
N ASP A 93 5.51 16.48 14.46
CA ASP A 93 6.57 16.58 15.46
C ASP A 93 6.14 15.86 16.74
N VAL A 94 7.03 15.04 17.30
CA VAL A 94 6.76 14.31 18.55
C VAL A 94 7.98 14.32 19.46
N GLY A 95 7.75 14.61 20.73
CA GLY A 95 8.79 14.66 21.76
C GLY A 95 9.01 13.30 22.42
N VAL A 96 9.47 12.32 21.67
CA VAL A 96 9.96 11.05 22.23
C VAL A 96 11.48 11.10 22.32
N GLU A 97 12.03 10.56 23.40
CA GLU A 97 13.48 10.46 23.55
C GLU A 97 14.06 9.58 22.41
N PRO A 98 15.04 10.09 21.64
CA PRO A 98 15.73 9.29 20.65
C PRO A 98 16.39 8.08 21.32
N GLY A 99 16.07 6.90 20.84
CA GLY A 99 16.62 5.64 21.31
C GLY A 99 16.58 4.60 20.19
N ASP A 100 17.25 3.48 20.39
CA ASP A 100 17.36 2.47 19.35
C ASP A 100 16.08 1.66 19.18
N GLY A 101 15.77 1.31 17.93
CA GLY A 101 14.74 0.33 17.59
C GLY A 101 13.32 0.88 17.45
N TRP A 102 13.12 2.19 17.42
CA TRP A 102 11.83 2.76 17.06
C TRP A 102 11.44 2.40 15.62
N VAL A 103 10.18 2.03 15.43
CA VAL A 103 9.55 1.76 14.15
C VAL A 103 8.45 2.79 13.94
N ALA A 104 8.58 3.61 12.89
CA ALA A 104 7.52 4.50 12.46
C ALA A 104 6.64 3.79 11.42
N THR A 105 5.37 3.62 11.75
CA THR A 105 4.37 3.00 10.86
C THR A 105 3.44 4.08 10.32
N LEU A 106 3.44 4.22 9.00
CA LEU A 106 2.52 5.05 8.24
C LEU A 106 1.44 4.17 7.62
N GLU A 107 0.18 4.48 7.86
CA GLU A 107 -0.96 3.73 7.32
C GLU A 107 -1.97 4.69 6.69
N CYS A 108 -2.43 4.32 5.48
CA CYS A 108 -3.54 4.95 4.80
C CYS A 108 -4.32 3.88 4.00
N PRO A 109 -5.55 4.18 3.54
CA PRO A 109 -6.38 3.22 2.80
C PRO A 109 -5.64 2.61 1.60
N GLY A 110 -5.37 1.30 1.69
CA GLY A 110 -4.71 0.52 0.64
C GLY A 110 -3.18 0.61 0.61
N HIS A 111 -2.55 1.28 1.58
CA HIS A 111 -1.09 1.37 1.68
C HIS A 111 -0.61 1.51 3.13
N ARG A 112 0.32 0.63 3.52
CA ARG A 112 1.04 0.68 4.79
C ARG A 112 2.53 0.64 4.51
N SER A 113 3.29 1.48 5.19
CA SER A 113 4.73 1.63 5.01
C SER A 113 5.40 1.85 6.36
N GLU A 114 6.54 1.20 6.58
CA GLU A 114 7.26 1.23 7.85
C GLU A 114 8.68 1.75 7.63
N ARG A 115 9.17 2.52 8.60
CA ARG A 115 10.56 2.99 8.64
C ARG A 115 11.17 2.59 9.97
N PHE A 116 12.24 1.80 9.89
CA PHE A 116 13.03 1.41 11.04
C PHE A 116 14.08 2.48 11.34
N HIS A 117 14.29 2.70 12.63
CA HIS A 117 15.42 3.46 13.14
C HIS A 117 16.45 2.52 13.74
N ALA A 118 17.52 2.27 12.98
CA ALA A 118 18.79 1.79 13.50
C ALA A 118 19.69 3.01 13.60
N VAL A 119 20.13 3.38 14.80
CA VAL A 119 21.36 4.16 14.95
C VAL A 119 22.53 3.18 15.03
#